data_AF-A0A7C9VE26-F1
#
_entry.id   AF-A0A7C9VE26-F1
#
_cell.length_a   1.000
_cell.length_b   1.000
_cell.length_c   1.000
_cell.angle_alpha   90.00
_cell.angle_beta   90.00
_cell.angle_gamma   90.00
#
_symmetry.space_group_name_H-M   'P 1'
#
loop_
_entity.id
_entity.type
_entity.pdbx_description
1 polymer ?
#
loop_
_entity_poly.entity_id
_entity_poly.type
_entity_poly.pdbx_seq_one_letter_code
_entity_poly.pdbx_strand_id
1 'polypeptide(L)'
;MRNERYPFDDIMHYRRERARRLEILNSVLVSRELRCADWDGEALSLHDHAGRFAVAPTLSDVWPLVQKMSGTAFDPLAEDRVEVADG
;
A
#
# COMPACT_ATOMS: atom_id res chain seq x y z
N MET A 1 -2.59 -22.12 6.12
CA MET A 1 -2.13 -23.52 5.97
C MET A 1 -2.22 -23.82 4.47
N ARG A 2 -1.11 -24.15 3.80
CA ARG A 2 -1.09 -24.45 2.35
C ARG A 2 -1.89 -25.73 2.09
N ASN A 3 -2.89 -25.68 1.23
CA ASN A 3 -3.66 -26.84 0.78
C ASN A 3 -2.92 -27.51 -0.39
N GLU A 4 -2.09 -28.50 -0.06
CA GLU A 4 -1.31 -29.29 -1.04
C GLU A 4 -2.19 -30.03 -2.07
N ARG A 5 -3.49 -30.19 -1.78
CA ARG A 5 -4.43 -30.92 -2.63
C ARG A 5 -5.00 -30.08 -3.78
N TYR A 6 -5.07 -28.75 -3.62
CA TYR A 6 -5.54 -27.81 -4.64
C TYR A 6 -4.70 -26.52 -4.64
N PRO A 7 -3.52 -26.55 -5.25
CA PRO A 7 -2.57 -25.42 -5.23
C PRO A 7 -3.13 -24.13 -5.82
N PHE A 8 -4.11 -24.23 -6.74
CA PHE A 8 -4.72 -23.08 -7.41
C PHE A 8 -5.68 -22.30 -6.52
N ASP A 9 -6.42 -22.98 -5.63
CA ASP A 9 -7.32 -22.31 -4.68
C ASP A 9 -6.51 -21.47 -3.69
N ASP A 10 -5.35 -21.99 -3.28
CA ASP A 10 -4.37 -21.26 -2.49
C ASP A 10 -3.86 -20.02 -3.24
N ILE A 11 -3.45 -20.16 -4.50
CA ILE A 11 -2.95 -19.02 -5.30
C ILE A 11 -4.03 -17.93 -5.41
N MET A 12 -5.27 -18.30 -5.73
CA MET A 12 -6.36 -17.33 -5.85
C MET A 12 -6.72 -16.70 -4.50
N HIS A 13 -6.67 -17.47 -3.41
CA HIS A 13 -6.82 -16.95 -2.06
C HIS A 13 -5.72 -15.95 -1.71
N TYR A 14 -4.45 -16.28 -1.96
CA TYR A 14 -3.32 -15.38 -1.71
C TYR A 14 -3.40 -14.10 -2.55
N ARG A 15 -3.80 -14.19 -3.83
CA ARG A 15 -4.03 -13.01 -4.67
C ARG A 15 -5.12 -12.10 -4.13
N ARG A 16 -6.25 -12.66 -3.67
CA ARG A 16 -7.34 -11.88 -3.06
C ARG A 16 -6.91 -11.20 -1.77
N GLU A 17 -6.23 -11.94 -0.88
CA GLU A 17 -5.73 -11.39 0.37
C GLU A 17 -4.70 -10.27 0.13
N ARG A 18 -3.84 -10.43 -0.89
CA ARG A 18 -2.89 -9.40 -1.30
C ARG A 18 -3.58 -8.16 -1.87
N ALA A 19 -4.60 -8.33 -2.71
CA ALA A 19 -5.41 -7.22 -3.22
C ALA A 19 -6.09 -6.45 -2.08
N ARG A 20 -6.69 -7.17 -1.11
CA ARG A 20 -7.29 -6.57 0.09
C ARG A 20 -6.29 -5.75 0.90
N ARG A 21 -5.07 -6.25 1.09
CA ARG A 21 -4.01 -5.50 1.79
C ARG A 21 -3.60 -4.24 1.03
N LEU A 22 -3.53 -4.32 -0.30
CA LEU A 22 -3.27 -3.15 -1.14
C LEU A 22 -4.40 -2.12 -1.07
N GLU A 23 -5.66 -2.53 -0.98
CA GLU A 23 -6.80 -1.63 -0.79
C GLU A 23 -6.68 -0.83 0.51
N ILE A 24 -6.41 -1.52 1.63
CA ILE A 24 -6.22 -0.88 2.94
C ILE A 24 -5.00 0.05 2.93
N LEU A 25 -3.88 -0.39 2.34
CA LEU A 25 -2.70 0.45 2.22
C LEU A 25 -3.01 1.72 1.40
N ASN A 26 -3.71 1.57 0.28
CA ASN A 26 -4.04 2.70 -0.57
C ASN A 26 -5.01 3.67 0.09
N SER A 27 -5.92 3.23 0.95
CA SER A 27 -6.79 4.16 1.69
C SER A 27 -5.99 5.08 2.62
N VAL A 28 -4.87 4.61 3.17
CA VAL A 28 -3.96 5.41 4.00
C VAL A 28 -3.15 6.42 3.16
N LEU A 29 -2.90 6.12 1.88
CA LEU A 29 -2.10 6.95 0.98
C LEU A 29 -2.89 8.00 0.20
N VAL A 30 -4.23 7.99 0.27
CA VAL A 30 -5.12 8.88 -0.50
C VAL A 30 -4.73 10.36 -0.35
N SER A 31 -4.42 10.81 0.87
CA SER A 31 -4.07 12.21 1.15
C SER A 31 -2.75 12.68 0.54
N ARG A 32 -1.94 11.77 -0.01
CA ARG A 32 -0.61 12.04 -0.56
C ARG A 32 -0.54 11.94 -2.07
N GLU A 33 -1.66 11.68 -2.76
CA GLU A 33 -1.70 11.44 -4.22
C GLU A 33 -0.74 10.32 -4.68
N LEU A 34 -0.49 9.36 -3.79
CA LEU A 34 0.37 8.20 -4.01
C LEU A 34 -0.45 6.93 -3.99
N ARG A 35 -0.01 5.92 -4.75
CA ARG A 35 -0.67 4.61 -4.81
C ARG A 35 0.34 3.48 -4.78
N CYS A 36 0.07 2.48 -3.95
CA CYS A 36 0.74 1.19 -3.98
C CYS A 36 0.05 0.21 -4.94
N ALA A 37 0.87 -0.56 -5.66
CA ALA A 37 0.47 -1.68 -6.47
C ALA A 37 1.33 -2.91 -6.17
N ASP A 38 0.85 -4.08 -6.58
CA ASP A 38 1.62 -5.31 -6.54
C ASP A 38 2.82 -5.22 -7.50
N TRP A 39 3.98 -5.68 -7.04
CA TRP A 39 5.17 -5.87 -7.86
C TRP A 39 5.62 -7.34 -7.81
N ASP A 40 5.35 -8.05 -8.91
CA ASP A 40 5.74 -9.45 -9.14
C ASP A 40 5.32 -10.43 -8.03
N GLY A 41 4.21 -10.14 -7.32
CA GLY A 41 3.68 -10.98 -6.25
C GLY A 41 4.46 -10.96 -4.93
N GLU A 42 5.67 -10.39 -4.91
CA GLU A 42 6.60 -10.46 -3.78
C GLU A 42 6.86 -9.08 -3.15
N ALA A 43 6.79 -7.99 -3.91
CA ALA A 43 7.10 -6.63 -3.45
C ALA A 43 5.95 -5.65 -3.74
N LEU A 44 6.07 -4.43 -3.25
CA LEU A 44 5.16 -3.34 -3.54
C LEU A 44 5.84 -2.37 -4.52
N SER A 45 5.04 -1.66 -5.31
CA SER A 45 5.50 -0.50 -6.06
C SER A 45 4.67 0.71 -5.66
N LEU A 46 5.32 1.83 -5.36
CA LEU A 46 4.70 3.10 -5.02
C LEU A 46 4.77 4.01 -6.25
N HIS A 47 3.64 4.56 -6.68
CA HIS A 47 3.50 5.40 -7.87
C HIS A 47 2.95 6.77 -7.48
N ASP A 48 3.42 7.81 -8.14
CA ASP A 48 2.78 9.14 -8.11
C ASP A 48 1.99 9.43 -9.39
N HIS A 49 1.24 10.53 -9.39
CA HIS A 49 0.48 10.97 -10.55
C HIS A 49 1.36 11.40 -11.74
N ALA A 50 2.63 11.74 -11.50
CA ALA A 50 3.59 12.11 -12.54
C ALA A 50 4.21 10.90 -13.26
N GLY A 51 3.83 9.67 -12.87
CA GLY A 51 4.32 8.42 -13.45
C GLY A 51 5.68 7.99 -12.93
N ARG A 52 6.21 8.63 -11.88
CA ARG A 52 7.40 8.14 -11.17
C ARG A 52 6.99 7.00 -10.26
N PHE A 53 7.87 6.02 -10.12
CA PHE A 53 7.65 4.92 -9.20
C PHE A 53 8.93 4.47 -8.48
N ALA A 54 8.73 3.82 -7.34
CA ALA A 54 9.78 3.15 -6.60
C ALA A 54 9.29 1.79 -6.09
N VAL A 55 10.17 0.79 -6.09
CA VAL A 55 9.87 -0.54 -5.52
C VAL A 55 10.14 -0.51 -4.02
N ALA A 56 9.18 -0.99 -3.24
CA ALA A 56 9.28 -1.20 -1.80
C ALA A 56 9.29 -2.72 -1.53
N PRO A 57 10.42 -3.31 -1.10
CA PRO A 57 10.49 -4.75 -0.82
C PRO A 57 9.47 -5.22 0.23
N THR A 58 9.21 -4.38 1.23
CA THR A 58 8.25 -4.66 2.31
C THR A 58 7.31 -3.47 2.56
N LEU A 59 6.27 -3.69 3.36
CA LEU A 59 5.38 -2.62 3.80
C LEU A 59 6.13 -1.52 4.55
N SER A 60 7.12 -1.87 5.38
CA SER A 60 7.90 -0.90 6.14
C SER A 60 8.71 0.04 5.25
N ASP A 61 9.09 -0.41 4.06
CA ASP A 61 9.82 0.39 3.07
C ASP A 61 8.91 1.42 2.36
N VAL A 62 7.59 1.29 2.47
CA VAL A 62 6.64 2.22 1.83
C VAL A 62 6.74 3.62 2.46
N TRP A 63 6.82 3.72 3.78
CA TRP A 63 6.80 5.01 4.49
C TRP A 63 7.97 5.94 4.14
N PRO A 64 9.24 5.50 4.18
CA PRO A 64 10.34 6.36 3.73
C PRO A 64 10.23 6.70 2.23
N LEU A 65 9.66 5.83 1.40
CA LEU A 65 9.42 6.14 -0.02
C LEU A 65 8.33 7.19 -0.21
N VAL A 66 7.25 7.13 0.58
CA VAL A 66 6.19 8.15 0.60
C VAL A 66 6.79 9.51 0.97
N GLN A 67 7.64 9.57 2.00
CA GLN A 67 8.32 10.80 2.39
C GLN A 67 9.22 11.34 1.28
N LYS A 68 10.01 10.46 0.66
CA LYS A 68 10.90 10.81 -0.45
C LYS A 68 10.16 11.32 -1.68
N MET A 69 9.03 10.70 -2.04
CA MET A 69 8.27 11.04 -3.24
C MET A 69 7.36 12.26 -3.04
N SER A 70 6.75 12.40 -1.86
CA SER A 70 5.89 13.56 -1.52
C SER A 70 6.68 14.79 -1.07
N GLY A 71 7.93 14.61 -0.61
CA GLY A 71 8.74 15.68 -0.01
C GLY A 71 8.27 16.11 1.37
N THR A 72 7.34 15.38 1.99
CA THR A 72 6.77 15.71 3.31
C THR A 72 6.93 14.55 4.28
N ALA A 73 7.10 14.86 5.57
CA ALA A 73 7.08 13.83 6.61
C ALA A 73 5.72 13.10 6.59
N PHE A 74 5.77 11.78 6.80
CA PHE A 74 4.60 10.92 6.76
C PHE A 74 4.71 9.90 7.88
N ASP A 75 3.74 9.91 8.78
CA ASP A 75 3.54 8.89 9.79
C ASP A 75 2.15 8.27 9.56
N PRO A 76 2.06 7.00 9.13
CA PRO A 76 0.79 6.33 8.87
C PRO A 76 -0.06 6.10 10.14
N LEU A 77 0.53 6.27 11.32
CA LEU A 77 -0.13 6.11 12.62
C LEU A 77 -0.35 7.43 13.34
N ALA A 78 0.09 8.56 12.76
CA ALA A 78 -0.26 9.86 13.30
C ALA A 78 -1.77 10.02 13.28
N GLU A 79 -2.36 10.43 14.42
CA GLU A 79 -3.73 10.91 14.46
C GLU A 79 -3.80 12.17 13.60
N ASP A 80 -4.14 12.01 12.33
CA ASP A 80 -4.61 13.11 11.51
C ASP A 80 -5.98 13.49 12.09
N ARG A 81 -5.97 14.38 13.08
CA ARG A 81 -7.20 14.89 13.70
C ARG A 81 -8.00 15.56 12.58
N VAL A 82 -8.99 14.84 12.06
CA VAL A 82 -10.07 15.45 11.30
C VAL A 82 -10.85 16.29 12.30
N GLU A 83 -10.54 17.58 12.39
CA GLU A 83 -11.44 18.54 13.03
C GLU A 83 -12.73 18.54 12.20
N VAL A 84 -13.73 17.83 12.70
CA VAL A 84 -15.11 17.99 12.26
C VAL A 84 -15.52 19.41 12.61
N ALA A 85 -15.57 20.28 11.60
CA ALA A 85 -16.21 21.57 11.74
C ALA A 85 -17.71 21.32 11.97
N ASP A 86 -18.14 21.47 13.22
CA ASP A 86 -19.55 21.61 13.57
C ASP A 86 -20.11 22.84 12.84
N GLY A 87 -21.14 22.61 12.04
CA GLY A 87 -21.99 23.63 11.41
C GLY A 87 -23.43 23.49 11.87
#